data_AF-A0A662ADM1-F1
#
_entry.id   AF-A0A662ADM1-F1
#
_cell.length_a   1.000
_cell.length_b   1.000
_cell.length_c   1.000
_cell.angle_alpha   90.00
_cell.angle_beta   90.00
_cell.angle_gamma   90.00
#
_symmetry.space_group_name_H-M   'P 1'
#
loop_
_entity.id
_entity.type
_entity.pdbx_description
1 polymer ?
#
loop_
_entity_poly.entity_id
_entity_poly.type
_entity_poly.pdbx_seq_one_letter_code
_entity_poly.pdbx_strand_id
1 'polypeptide(L)' 'MYIYETQVRVRYAETDQMGFVYHGNYPAYYEVGRTEALRSLGTSYHE' A
#
# COMPACT_ATOMS: atom_id res chain seq x y z
N MET A 1 1.54 -18.30 -10.06
CA MET A 1 0.97 -17.16 -9.31
C MET A 1 1.97 -16.03 -9.39
N TYR A 2 1.56 -14.85 -9.84
CA TYR A 2 2.44 -13.67 -9.85
C TYR A 2 2.50 -13.08 -8.44
N ILE A 3 3.69 -12.74 -7.97
CA ILE A 3 3.93 -12.19 -6.63
C ILE A 3 4.77 -10.92 -6.80
N TYR A 4 4.36 -9.86 -6.13
CA TYR A 4 5.06 -8.58 -6.11
C TYR A 4 5.08 -8.05 -4.67
N GLU A 5 6.23 -7.55 -4.24
CA GLU A 5 6.44 -7.02 -2.89
C GLU A 5 6.66 -5.52 -2.95
N THR A 6 6.04 -4.80 -2.02
CA THR A 6 6.18 -3.34 -1.90
C THR A 6 6.43 -2.99 -0.46
N GLN A 7 7.50 -2.23 -0.20
CA GLN A 7 7.77 -1.70 1.12
C GLN A 7 7.01 -0.38 1.32
N VAL A 8 6.17 -0.33 2.35
CA VAL A 8 5.45 0.89 2.75
C VAL A 8 5.98 1.34 4.09
N ARG A 9 6.50 2.57 4.14
CA ARG A 9 6.92 3.19 5.40
C ARG A 9 5.72 3.81 6.09
N VAL A 10 5.39 3.30 7.28
CA VAL A 10 4.36 3.87 8.15
C VAL A 10 4.74 5.28 8.58
N ARG A 11 3.78 6.19 8.45
CA ARG A 11 3.88 7.58 8.88
C ARG A 11 3.28 7.73 10.28
N TYR A 12 3.80 8.69 11.03
CA TYR A 12 3.28 8.99 12.38
C TYR A 12 1.79 9.37 12.37
N ALA A 13 1.32 10.04 11.31
CA ALA A 13 -0.10 10.40 11.16
C ALA A 13 -1.05 9.20 10.94
N GLU A 14 -0.51 8.03 10.61
CA GLU A 14 -1.30 6.82 10.31
C GLU A 14 -1.52 5.95 11.56
N THR A 15 -0.94 6.34 12.70
CA THR A 15 -1.08 5.62 13.97
C THR A 15 -2.23 6.18 14.81
N ASP A 16 -2.93 5.32 15.55
CA ASP A 16 -3.98 5.71 16.50
C ASP A 16 -3.46 5.86 17.94
N GLN A 17 -4.36 6.16 18.87
CA GLN A 17 -4.04 6.30 20.30
C GLN A 17 -3.51 5.02 20.96
N MET A 18 -3.65 3.86 20.31
CA MET A 18 -3.11 2.59 20.79
C MET A 18 -1.65 2.39 20.37
N GLY A 19 -1.08 3.29 19.55
CA GLY A 19 0.31 3.23 19.09
C GLY A 19 0.55 2.27 17.91
N PHE A 20 -0.53 1.81 17.27
CA PHE A 20 -0.49 0.96 16.09
C PHE A 20 -1.02 1.70 14.88
N VAL A 21 -0.78 1.16 13.68
CA VAL A 21 -1.44 1.64 12.47
C VAL A 21 -2.94 1.46 12.63
N TYR A 22 -3.69 2.55 12.44
CA TYR A 22 -5.14 2.48 12.44
C TYR A 22 -5.63 1.55 11.32
N HIS A 23 -6.53 0.62 11.65
CA HIS A 23 -7.00 -0.40 10.70
C HIS A 23 -7.58 0.17 9.40
N GLY A 24 -8.16 1.38 9.44
CA GLY A 24 -8.68 2.07 8.27
C GLY A 24 -7.62 2.52 7.26
N ASN A 25 -6.33 2.50 7.61
CA ASN A 25 -5.24 2.86 6.70
C ASN A 25 -4.73 1.69 5.85
N TYR A 26 -5.06 0.44 6.22
CA TYR A 26 -4.62 -0.74 5.46
C TYR A 26 -5.15 -0.80 4.01
N PRO A 27 -6.41 -0.40 3.70
CA PRO A 27 -6.88 -0.29 2.32
C PRO A 27 -5.99 0.59 1.43
N ALA A 28 -5.47 1.70 1.97
CA ALA A 28 -4.56 2.56 1.24
C ALA A 28 -3.22 1.85 0.95
N TYR A 29 -2.70 1.06 1.89
CA TYR A 29 -1.49 0.27 1.66
C TYR A 29 -1.68 -0.82 0.60
N TYR A 30 -2.86 -1.46 0.57
CA TYR A 30 -3.20 -2.40 -0.50
C TYR A 30 -3.28 -1.71 -1.87
N GLU A 31 -3.81 -0.49 -1.93
CA GLU A 31 -3.82 0.29 -3.15
C GLU A 31 -2.40 0.59 -3.63
N VAL A 32 -1.50 1.04 -2.75
CA VAL A 32 -0.09 1.26 -3.09
C VAL A 32 0.55 0.01 -3.67
N GLY A 33 0.43 -1.14 -2.98
CA GLY A 33 0.99 -2.41 -3.47
C GLY A 33 0.42 -2.84 -4.82
N ARG A 34 -0.89 -2.64 -5.03
CA ARG A 34 -1.54 -2.92 -6.32
C ARG A 34 -1.03 -2.01 -7.43
N THR A 35 -0.92 -0.71 -7.19
CA THR A 35 -0.45 0.25 -8.20
C THR A 35 1.02 0.01 -8.55
N GLU A 36 1.86 -0.31 -7.57
CA GLU A 36 3.26 -0.68 -7.84
C GLU A 36 3.38 -2.01 -8.59
N ALA A 37 2.54 -3.00 -8.27
CA ALA A 37 2.47 -4.25 -9.03
C ALA A 37 2.10 -4.00 -10.50
N LEU A 38 1.07 -3.17 -10.75
CA LEU A 38 0.67 -2.77 -12.11
C LEU A 38 1.81 -2.06 -12.85
N ARG A 39 2.50 -1.11 -12.19
CA ARG A 39 3.67 -0.42 -12.76
C ARG A 39 4.78 -1.38 -13.14
N SER A 40 5.05 -2.39 -12.30
CA SER A 40 6.08 -3.39 -12.57
C SER A 40 5.73 -4.31 -13.76
N LEU A 41 4.44 -4.44 -14.09
CA LEU A 41 3.95 -5.14 -15.28
C LEU A 41 3.91 -4.25 -16.53
N GLY A 42 4.34 -2.98 -16.43
CA GLY A 42 4.37 -2.04 -17.55
C GLY A 42 3.02 -1.41 -17.89
N THR A 43 2.00 -1.56 -17.04
CA THR A 43 0.70 -0.91 -17.19
C THR A 43 0.50 0.16 -16.12
N SER A 44 -0.31 1.17 -16.44
CA SER A 44 -0.66 2.23 -15.48
C SER A 44 -2.08 2.01 -14.95
N TYR A 45 -2.33 2.37 -13.69
CA TYR A 45 -3.69 2.26 -13.12
C TYR A 45 -4.74 3.14 -13.82
N HIS A 46 -4.30 4.10 -14.64
CA HIS A 46 -5.13 5.10 -15.30
C HIS A 46 -5.56 4.70 -16.72
N GLU A 47 -5.07 3.57 -17.22
CA GLU A 47 -5.43 2.97 -18.51
C GLU A 47 -6.62 2.02 -18.36
#